data_AF-A0A023BWS3-F1
#
_entry.id   AF-A0A023BWS3-F1
#
_cell.length_a   1.000
_cell.length_b   1.000
_cell.length_c   1.000
_cell.angle_alpha   90.00
_cell.angle_beta   90.00
_cell.angle_gamma   90.00
#
_symmetry.space_group_name_H-M   'P 1'
#
loop_
_entity.id
_entity.type
_entity.pdbx_description
1 polymer ?
#
loop_
_entity_poly.entity_id
_entity_poly.type
_entity_poly.pdbx_seq_one_letter_code
_entity_poly.pdbx_strand_id
1 'polypeptide(L)'
;MKKTFLLIALIISITNISCEPEEQIVKSDLQQNDSIKDADINSYENWDAFHKAYSEYAKMDVEALESTSFYSVEKDNMVYSPALQAILNEDNQFKLNNEIIELVDGNFIKKSIAKNGKSTSEKVGSVFATPVSTDNEDLEKSVEINLNRAYWELKEFRQQRYINCQNGVNHGGPSARNFRFLHQAFGEYIITGFQHNYNLWLRLYLEYNHRRGSWRLSGENREIFVNVTDNSFLTNLQNPNRPAYPDFSGNPTTYNLRFSNSCHSHKSFLLRTFNNPGSLGGTPIWQINLNGTIKQKMTGDVESNRWTHNINW
;
A
#
# COMPACT_ATOMS: atom_id res chain seq x y z
N MET A 1 69.80 35.63 29.47
CA MET A 1 69.96 36.66 28.42
C MET A 1 68.65 36.70 27.64
N LYS A 2 67.86 37.77 27.68
CA LYS A 2 67.87 38.89 26.69
C LYS A 2 67.93 38.34 25.25
N LYS A 3 67.07 38.64 24.28
CA LYS A 3 66.01 39.65 24.11
C LYS A 3 65.35 39.42 22.73
N THR A 4 64.02 39.46 22.66
CA THR A 4 63.15 40.18 21.69
C THR A 4 63.41 40.17 20.16
N PHE A 5 62.36 39.88 19.38
CA PHE A 5 61.64 40.73 18.38
C PHE A 5 60.85 39.76 17.45
N LEU A 6 59.52 39.59 17.46
CA LEU A 6 58.37 40.51 17.49
C LEU A 6 58.26 41.34 16.20
N LEU A 7 57.45 40.86 15.26
CA LEU A 7 56.67 41.70 14.35
C LEU A 7 55.20 41.53 14.72
N ILE A 8 54.75 42.47 15.54
CA ILE A 8 53.37 42.74 15.93
C ILE A 8 52.73 43.63 14.85
N ALA A 9 51.45 43.36 14.63
CA ALA A 9 50.37 44.27 14.26
C ALA A 9 50.59 45.36 13.21
N LEU A 10 49.66 45.35 12.26
CA LEU A 10 48.77 46.49 12.09
C LEU A 10 47.43 45.97 11.55
N ILE A 11 46.22 46.29 12.00
CA ILE A 11 45.64 47.02 13.13
C ILE A 11 44.14 46.65 13.01
N ILE A 12 43.50 46.19 14.10
CA ILE A 12 42.41 46.91 14.81
C ILE A 12 41.21 47.14 13.85
N SER A 13 39.98 46.73 14.15
CA SER A 13 39.26 47.20 15.33
C SER A 13 37.82 46.65 15.37
N ILE A 14 37.35 46.33 16.59
CA ILE A 14 36.06 46.80 17.17
C ILE A 14 34.80 46.24 16.48
N THR A 15 33.86 45.53 17.10
CA THR A 15 33.41 45.43 18.51
C THR A 15 32.37 44.32 18.66
N ASN A 16 32.24 43.83 19.90
CA ASN A 16 31.10 43.10 20.46
C ASN A 16 29.73 43.68 20.08
N ILE A 17 28.72 42.80 19.98
CA ILE A 17 27.29 42.93 20.36
C ILE A 17 26.65 41.57 19.97
N SER A 18 26.36 40.64 20.89
CA SER A 18 25.04 40.50 21.54
C SER A 18 23.85 40.61 20.58
N CYS A 19 23.34 39.50 20.02
CA CYS A 19 21.90 39.35 19.74
C CYS A 19 21.53 37.89 19.43
N GLU A 20 20.27 37.58 19.74
CA GLU A 20 19.49 36.33 19.71
C GLU A 20 19.63 35.39 18.49
N PRO A 21 19.13 34.14 18.59
CA PRO A 21 19.04 33.24 17.45
C PRO A 21 18.08 33.81 16.40
N GLU A 22 18.62 34.26 15.27
CA GLU A 22 17.83 34.60 14.09
C GLU A 22 17.16 33.34 13.54
N GLU A 23 15.82 33.37 13.59
CA GLU A 23 14.95 32.60 12.71
C GLU A 23 15.44 32.75 11.26
N GLN A 24 15.97 31.68 10.68
CA GLN A 24 16.02 31.59 9.22
C GLN A 24 14.58 31.42 8.72
N ILE A 25 13.95 32.56 8.49
CA ILE A 25 12.83 32.70 7.58
C ILE A 25 13.34 32.24 6.21
N VAL A 26 13.10 30.97 5.88
CA VAL A 26 13.11 30.52 4.49
C VAL A 26 11.96 31.26 3.81
N LYS A 27 12.28 32.40 3.20
CA LYS A 27 11.47 32.97 2.13
C LYS A 27 11.55 31.99 0.96
N SER A 28 10.71 30.96 0.99
CA SER A 28 10.28 30.35 -0.26
C SER A 28 9.30 31.34 -0.87
N ASP A 29 9.67 31.90 -2.01
CA ASP A 29 8.76 32.65 -2.87
C ASP A 29 7.50 31.82 -3.10
N LEU A 30 6.44 32.17 -2.37
CA LEU A 30 5.06 31.80 -2.66
C LEU A 30 4.66 32.54 -3.94
N GLN A 31 5.14 32.05 -5.08
CA GLN A 31 4.41 32.22 -6.32
C GLN A 31 3.25 31.23 -6.34
N GLN A 32 2.16 31.75 -5.81
CA GLN A 32 0.79 31.35 -6.03
C GLN A 32 0.54 31.16 -7.54
N ASN A 33 0.50 29.90 -7.99
CA ASN A 33 -0.28 29.42 -9.14
C ASN A 33 -0.13 27.91 -9.28
N ASP A 34 -0.69 27.16 -8.33
CA ASP A 34 -1.24 25.85 -8.69
C ASP A 34 -2.75 25.96 -8.51
N SER A 35 -3.40 26.38 -9.59
CA SER A 35 -4.77 25.96 -9.82
C SER A 35 -4.73 24.43 -9.91
N ILE A 36 -4.87 23.75 -8.77
CA ILE A 36 -5.35 22.38 -8.76
C ILE A 36 -6.65 22.44 -9.56
N LYS A 37 -6.64 21.94 -10.79
CA LYS A 37 -7.86 21.86 -11.56
C LYS A 37 -8.79 20.96 -10.77
N ASP A 38 -9.96 21.46 -10.40
CA ASP A 38 -10.98 20.69 -9.70
C ASP A 38 -11.35 19.36 -10.41
N ALA A 39 -10.97 19.21 -11.68
CA ALA A 39 -11.12 18.01 -12.48
C ALA A 39 -10.23 16.81 -12.04
N ASP A 40 -9.17 17.04 -11.25
CA ASP A 40 -8.14 16.03 -10.98
C ASP A 40 -8.14 15.51 -9.52
N ILE A 41 -9.25 15.68 -8.79
CA ILE A 41 -9.41 15.18 -7.41
C ILE A 41 -10.81 14.59 -7.20
N ASN A 42 -10.88 13.37 -6.65
CA ASN A 42 -12.15 12.75 -6.25
C ASN A 42 -12.81 13.54 -5.12
N SER A 43 -14.12 13.76 -5.19
CA SER A 43 -14.85 14.56 -4.19
C SER A 43 -15.99 13.79 -3.56
N TYR A 44 -16.05 13.83 -2.23
CA TYR A 44 -17.06 13.16 -1.43
C TYR A 44 -17.74 14.16 -0.50
N GLU A 45 -19.07 14.04 -0.35
CA GLU A 45 -19.84 14.92 0.53
C GLU A 45 -19.49 14.72 2.01
N ASN A 46 -19.23 13.47 2.40
CA ASN A 46 -18.95 13.07 3.77
C ASN A 46 -18.22 11.71 3.81
N TRP A 47 -17.90 11.23 5.02
CA TRP A 47 -17.21 9.94 5.20
C TRP A 47 -18.04 8.75 4.73
N ASP A 48 -19.37 8.80 4.80
CA ASP A 48 -20.23 7.71 4.32
C ASP A 48 -20.11 7.56 2.80
N ALA A 49 -20.10 8.69 2.07
CA ALA A 49 -19.88 8.71 0.63
C ALA A 49 -18.49 8.20 0.25
N PHE A 50 -17.46 8.59 1.00
CA PHE A 50 -16.10 8.05 0.86
C PHE A 50 -16.06 6.54 1.05
N HIS A 51 -16.65 6.03 2.14
CA HIS A 51 -16.64 4.59 2.47
C HIS A 51 -17.44 3.76 1.48
N LYS A 52 -18.53 4.32 0.94
CA LYS A 52 -19.30 3.73 -0.14
C LYS A 52 -18.44 3.59 -1.41
N ALA A 53 -17.79 4.68 -1.85
CA ALA A 53 -16.93 4.66 -3.02
C ALA A 53 -15.75 3.69 -2.85
N TYR A 54 -15.09 3.70 -1.68
CA TYR A 54 -14.06 2.74 -1.33
C TYR A 54 -14.56 1.29 -1.47
N SER A 55 -15.75 0.99 -0.93
CA SER A 55 -16.34 -0.35 -0.98
C SER A 55 -16.73 -0.79 -2.39
N GLU A 56 -17.11 0.16 -3.25
CA GLU A 56 -17.40 -0.07 -4.66
C GLU A 56 -16.11 -0.38 -5.42
N TYR A 57 -15.08 0.47 -5.29
CA TYR A 57 -13.76 0.26 -5.90
C TYR A 57 -13.10 -1.03 -5.42
N ALA A 58 -13.28 -1.42 -4.17
CA ALA A 58 -12.68 -2.65 -3.63
C ALA A 58 -13.22 -3.94 -4.27
N LYS A 59 -14.36 -3.87 -4.96
CA LYS A 59 -14.97 -4.98 -5.68
C LYS A 59 -14.70 -4.94 -7.18
N MET A 60 -14.15 -3.83 -7.69
CA MET A 60 -13.84 -3.68 -9.10
C MET A 60 -12.54 -4.42 -9.44
N ASP A 61 -12.47 -4.89 -10.68
CA ASP A 61 -11.20 -5.36 -11.22
C ASP A 61 -10.31 -4.17 -11.64
N VAL A 62 -9.05 -4.47 -11.93
CA VAL A 62 -8.05 -3.46 -12.29
C VAL A 62 -8.44 -2.66 -13.53
N GLU A 63 -9.07 -3.26 -14.53
CA GLU A 63 -9.43 -2.57 -15.78
C GLU A 63 -10.57 -1.56 -15.54
N ALA A 64 -11.57 -1.96 -14.74
CA ALA A 64 -12.61 -1.05 -14.29
C ALA A 64 -12.04 0.09 -13.42
N LEU A 65 -11.07 -0.19 -12.56
CA LEU A 65 -10.41 0.84 -11.76
C LEU A 65 -9.63 1.85 -12.61
N GLU A 66 -8.80 1.39 -13.54
CA GLU A 66 -8.02 2.27 -14.43
C GLU A 66 -8.91 3.14 -15.33
N SER A 67 -10.08 2.63 -15.72
CA SER A 67 -11.00 3.37 -16.61
C SER A 67 -11.93 4.35 -15.88
N THR A 68 -12.11 4.23 -14.56
CA THR A 68 -13.11 5.00 -13.82
C THR A 68 -12.55 5.84 -12.66
N SER A 69 -11.24 5.77 -12.40
CA SER A 69 -10.62 6.38 -11.22
C SER A 69 -9.18 6.85 -11.48
N PHE A 70 -8.50 7.33 -10.44
CA PHE A 70 -7.08 7.70 -10.50
C PHE A 70 -6.12 6.51 -10.37
N TYR A 71 -6.66 5.29 -10.23
CA TYR A 71 -5.84 4.09 -10.12
C TYR A 71 -4.96 3.92 -11.36
N SER A 72 -3.69 3.62 -11.12
CA SER A 72 -2.73 3.28 -12.16
C SER A 72 -1.84 2.16 -11.65
N VAL A 73 -1.68 1.12 -12.45
CA VAL A 73 -0.78 0.00 -12.11
C VAL A 73 0.67 0.46 -11.93
N GLU A 74 1.09 1.55 -12.58
CA GLU A 74 2.44 2.12 -12.43
C GLU A 74 2.66 2.77 -11.05
N LYS A 75 1.59 3.29 -10.45
CA LYS A 75 1.60 3.88 -9.09
C LYS A 75 1.38 2.86 -7.99
N ASP A 76 1.11 1.60 -8.33
CA ASP A 76 0.91 0.55 -7.34
C ASP A 76 2.22 0.25 -6.60
N ASN A 77 2.48 1.07 -5.59
CA ASN A 77 3.57 0.89 -4.64
C ASN A 77 3.31 -0.28 -3.68
N MET A 78 2.15 -0.95 -3.84
CA MET A 78 1.68 -2.04 -3.02
C MET A 78 1.69 -1.71 -1.53
N VAL A 79 1.63 -0.45 -1.11
CA VAL A 79 1.45 -0.13 0.31
C VAL A 79 -0.02 -0.30 0.64
N TYR A 80 -0.88 0.38 -0.11
CA TYR A 80 -2.33 0.39 0.07
C TYR A 80 -3.06 -0.48 -0.94
N SER A 81 -4.35 -0.72 -0.71
CA SER A 81 -5.21 -1.43 -1.64
C SER A 81 -5.44 -0.65 -2.94
N PRO A 82 -5.74 -1.36 -4.05
CA PRO A 82 -6.19 -0.71 -5.28
C PRO A 82 -7.40 0.22 -5.07
N ALA A 83 -8.28 -0.12 -4.13
CA ALA A 83 -9.45 0.69 -3.80
C ALA A 83 -9.08 2.05 -3.21
N LEU A 84 -8.10 2.10 -2.30
CA LEU A 84 -7.64 3.38 -1.78
C LEU A 84 -6.86 4.15 -2.83
N GLN A 85 -6.02 3.48 -3.61
CA GLN A 85 -5.28 4.11 -4.71
C GLN A 85 -6.21 4.69 -5.78
N ALA A 86 -7.39 4.09 -6.01
CA ALA A 86 -8.41 4.62 -6.90
C ALA A 86 -9.02 5.94 -6.40
N ILE A 87 -9.08 6.12 -5.08
CA ILE A 87 -9.59 7.34 -4.44
C ILE A 87 -8.57 8.48 -4.54
N LEU A 88 -7.29 8.16 -4.31
CA LEU A 88 -6.21 9.13 -4.21
C LEU A 88 -5.73 9.57 -5.59
N ASN A 89 -5.55 10.88 -5.79
CA ASN A 89 -4.90 11.39 -7.00
C ASN A 89 -3.37 11.21 -6.96
N GLU A 90 -2.64 11.80 -7.91
CA GLU A 90 -1.17 11.71 -7.98
C GLU A 90 -0.45 12.27 -6.75
N ASP A 91 -1.05 13.24 -6.08
CA ASP A 91 -0.50 13.91 -4.89
C ASP A 91 -0.96 13.25 -3.57
N ASN A 92 -1.59 12.07 -3.65
CA ASN A 92 -2.22 11.39 -2.52
C ASN A 92 -3.35 12.21 -1.85
N GLN A 93 -4.16 12.91 -2.65
CA GLN A 93 -5.21 13.80 -2.19
C GLN A 93 -6.61 13.35 -2.64
N PHE A 94 -7.62 13.73 -1.86
CA PHE A 94 -9.04 13.69 -2.21
C PHE A 94 -9.78 14.88 -1.56
N LYS A 95 -11.02 15.14 -1.96
CA LYS A 95 -11.89 16.15 -1.35
C LYS A 95 -12.95 15.53 -0.48
N LEU A 96 -13.13 16.08 0.71
CA LEU A 96 -14.19 15.75 1.63
C LEU A 96 -14.90 17.03 2.05
N ASN A 97 -16.21 17.15 1.78
CA ASN A 97 -16.97 18.36 2.07
C ASN A 97 -16.30 19.65 1.51
N ASN A 98 -15.83 19.60 0.27
CA ASN A 98 -15.06 20.65 -0.43
C ASN A 98 -13.70 21.01 0.19
N GLU A 99 -13.20 20.25 1.15
CA GLU A 99 -11.89 20.43 1.75
C GLU A 99 -10.91 19.38 1.26
N ILE A 100 -9.67 19.78 0.96
CA ILE A 100 -8.64 18.85 0.50
C ILE A 100 -8.09 18.08 1.70
N ILE A 101 -8.14 16.77 1.59
CA ILE A 101 -7.55 15.81 2.50
C ILE A 101 -6.36 15.15 1.79
N GLU A 102 -5.20 15.19 2.43
CA GLU A 102 -3.97 14.57 1.93
C GLU A 102 -3.59 13.38 2.81
N LEU A 103 -3.17 12.28 2.19
CA LEU A 103 -2.62 11.13 2.90
C LEU A 103 -1.10 11.30 3.09
N VAL A 104 -0.68 11.45 4.35
CA VAL A 104 0.73 11.58 4.74
C VAL A 104 1.06 10.56 5.82
N ASP A 105 2.00 9.65 5.54
CA ASP A 105 2.48 8.63 6.48
C ASP A 105 1.34 7.85 7.19
N GLY A 106 0.33 7.43 6.42
CA GLY A 106 -0.83 6.71 6.95
C GLY A 106 -1.87 7.58 7.68
N ASN A 107 -1.72 8.91 7.67
CA ASN A 107 -2.67 9.83 8.28
C ASN A 107 -3.40 10.66 7.22
N PHE A 108 -4.72 10.80 7.35
CA PHE A 108 -5.49 11.74 6.55
C PHE A 108 -5.42 13.11 7.21
N ILE A 109 -4.76 14.05 6.53
CA ILE A 109 -4.51 15.41 7.00
C ILE A 109 -5.38 16.37 6.20
N LYS A 110 -6.27 17.05 6.89
CA LYS A 110 -7.04 18.17 6.35
C LYS A 110 -6.17 19.42 6.34
N LYS A 111 -5.99 20.01 5.15
CA LYS A 111 -5.32 21.31 5.00
C LYS A 111 -6.36 22.42 5.01
N SER A 112 -6.28 23.33 5.99
CA SER A 112 -7.10 24.55 5.99
C SER A 112 -6.20 25.77 5.94
N ILE A 113 -6.50 26.69 5.01
CA ILE A 113 -5.89 28.02 4.98
C ILE A 113 -6.70 28.88 5.96
N ALA A 114 -6.15 29.18 7.13
CA ALA A 114 -6.81 30.11 8.04
C ALA A 114 -6.87 31.51 7.39
N LYS A 115 -7.92 32.28 7.73
CA LYS A 115 -8.10 33.67 7.25
C LYS A 115 -6.91 34.61 7.52
N ASN A 116 -5.98 34.22 8.38
CA ASN A 116 -4.78 34.98 8.75
C ASN A 116 -3.49 34.47 8.06
N GLY A 117 -3.60 33.63 7.02
CA GLY A 117 -2.45 33.13 6.26
C GLY A 117 -1.62 32.03 6.92
N LYS A 118 -1.93 31.63 8.17
CA LYS A 118 -1.34 30.45 8.80
C LYS A 118 -2.08 29.19 8.34
N SER A 119 -1.38 28.27 7.68
CA SER A 119 -1.92 26.95 7.38
C SER A 119 -2.05 26.14 8.66
N THR A 120 -3.24 25.61 8.93
CA THR A 120 -3.45 24.63 10.00
C THR A 120 -3.69 23.27 9.36
N SER A 121 -2.98 22.26 9.85
CA SER A 121 -3.14 20.86 9.47
C SER A 121 -3.84 20.10 10.60
N GLU A 122 -4.95 19.44 10.30
CA GLU A 122 -5.71 18.63 11.27
C GLU A 122 -5.73 17.17 10.82
N LYS A 123 -5.42 16.23 11.73
CA LYS A 123 -5.59 14.80 11.46
C LYS A 123 -7.07 14.45 11.58
N VAL A 124 -7.68 14.03 10.46
CA VAL A 124 -9.11 13.67 10.38
C VAL A 124 -9.36 12.17 10.25
N GLY A 125 -8.29 11.38 10.13
CA GLY A 125 -8.35 9.94 10.10
C GLY A 125 -6.99 9.31 9.86
N SER A 126 -6.98 8.01 9.65
CA SER A 126 -5.78 7.25 9.34
C SER A 126 -6.10 5.99 8.55
N VAL A 127 -5.11 5.53 7.78
CA VAL A 127 -5.09 4.24 7.14
C VAL A 127 -3.84 3.48 7.57
N PHE A 128 -4.02 2.20 7.89
CA PHE A 128 -2.93 1.29 8.19
C PHE A 128 -3.04 0.10 7.24
N ALA A 129 -1.97 -0.20 6.52
CA ALA A 129 -1.87 -1.40 5.70
C ALA A 129 -0.68 -2.23 6.18
N THR A 130 -0.93 -3.46 6.63
CA THR A 130 0.10 -4.32 7.20
C THR A 130 -0.05 -5.75 6.68
N PRO A 131 1.06 -6.43 6.35
CA PRO A 131 1.04 -7.87 6.18
C PRO A 131 0.44 -8.52 7.43
N VAL A 132 -0.48 -9.47 7.24
CA VAL A 132 -1.00 -10.21 8.39
C VAL A 132 0.02 -11.29 8.76
N SER A 133 0.41 -11.32 10.04
CA SER A 133 1.29 -12.36 10.57
C SER A 133 0.45 -13.54 11.04
N THR A 134 0.85 -14.77 10.69
CA THR A 134 0.11 -16.01 11.04
C THR A 134 0.46 -16.53 12.43
N ASP A 135 1.44 -15.95 13.11
CA ASP A 135 1.92 -16.47 14.39
C ASP A 135 1.37 -15.67 15.57
N ASN A 136 0.68 -16.38 16.47
CA ASN A 136 0.19 -15.92 17.77
C ASN A 136 1.32 -15.63 18.80
N GLU A 137 2.55 -15.36 18.37
CA GLU A 137 3.66 -15.03 19.27
C GLU A 137 3.99 -13.53 19.18
N ASP A 138 3.54 -12.81 20.22
CA ASP A 138 4.04 -11.52 20.69
C ASP A 138 4.00 -10.32 19.72
N LEU A 139 2.82 -9.67 19.71
CA LEU A 139 2.58 -8.33 19.18
C LEU A 139 3.22 -7.18 20.01
N GLU A 140 4.08 -7.49 20.99
CA GLU A 140 4.70 -6.49 21.89
C GLU A 140 6.06 -5.96 21.44
N LYS A 141 6.60 -6.40 20.31
CA LYS A 141 7.82 -5.78 19.76
C LYS A 141 7.54 -5.27 18.37
N SER A 142 7.32 -3.95 18.32
CA SER A 142 7.81 -3.03 17.31
C SER A 142 7.74 -3.50 15.86
N VAL A 143 6.97 -2.75 15.08
CA VAL A 143 7.26 -2.28 13.71
C VAL A 143 8.74 -2.43 13.31
N GLU A 144 9.13 -3.66 13.04
CA GLU A 144 10.19 -4.04 12.15
C GLU A 144 9.46 -4.94 11.18
N ILE A 145 9.37 -4.46 9.95
CA ILE A 145 8.78 -5.16 8.82
C ILE A 145 9.59 -6.45 8.65
N ASN A 146 9.21 -7.48 9.40
CA ASN A 146 9.82 -8.78 9.35
C ASN A 146 9.22 -9.45 8.11
N LEU A 147 9.80 -9.11 6.95
CA LEU A 147 9.54 -9.70 5.63
C LEU A 147 9.74 -11.24 5.61
N ASN A 148 10.03 -11.87 6.75
CA ASN A 148 10.45 -13.26 6.89
C ASN A 148 9.34 -14.25 7.27
N ARG A 149 8.08 -13.81 7.50
CA ARG A 149 7.00 -14.73 7.91
C ARG A 149 5.82 -14.85 6.93
N ALA A 150 5.88 -14.22 5.76
CA ALA A 150 4.97 -14.59 4.67
C ALA A 150 5.50 -15.88 4.02
N TYR A 151 4.69 -16.94 4.00
CA TYR A 151 5.03 -18.23 3.36
C TYR A 151 5.64 -18.01 1.97
N TRP A 152 6.96 -18.18 1.88
CA TRP A 152 7.73 -18.08 0.65
C TRP A 152 7.96 -19.51 0.14
N GLU A 153 7.27 -19.92 -0.91
CA GLU A 153 7.72 -21.07 -1.70
C GLU A 153 8.51 -20.54 -2.89
N LEU A 154 9.83 -20.51 -2.73
CA LEU A 154 10.75 -20.14 -3.80
C LEU A 154 10.83 -21.29 -4.80
N LYS A 155 10.24 -21.12 -5.97
CA LYS A 155 10.31 -22.12 -7.03
C LYS A 155 10.68 -21.52 -8.36
N GLU A 156 11.84 -21.96 -8.84
CA GLU A 156 12.34 -21.64 -10.17
C GLU A 156 11.72 -22.62 -11.17
N PHE A 157 11.15 -22.14 -12.27
CA PHE A 157 10.70 -23.00 -13.36
C PHE A 157 11.34 -22.58 -14.67
N ARG A 158 11.74 -23.58 -15.46
CA ARG A 158 12.34 -23.38 -16.78
C ARG A 158 11.23 -23.38 -17.83
N GLN A 159 11.12 -22.26 -18.51
CA GLN A 159 10.14 -22.05 -19.57
C GLN A 159 10.51 -22.77 -20.87
N GLN A 160 9.56 -22.97 -21.78
CA GLN A 160 9.86 -23.34 -23.17
C GLN A 160 9.57 -22.21 -24.17
N ARG A 161 8.57 -21.36 -23.90
CA ARG A 161 8.23 -20.17 -24.72
C ARG A 161 7.66 -19.04 -23.85
N TYR A 162 8.15 -17.80 -24.00
CA TYR A 162 7.50 -16.59 -23.45
C TYR A 162 7.22 -15.51 -24.48
N ILE A 163 6.22 -14.69 -24.16
CA ILE A 163 5.92 -13.44 -24.82
C ILE A 163 6.28 -12.31 -23.85
N ASN A 164 7.39 -11.61 -24.12
CA ASN A 164 7.74 -10.40 -23.38
C ASN A 164 6.75 -9.28 -23.77
N CYS A 165 6.32 -8.53 -22.78
CA CYS A 165 5.51 -7.34 -22.95
C CYS A 165 6.16 -6.26 -23.82
N GLN A 166 7.49 -6.19 -23.85
CA GLN A 166 8.20 -5.06 -24.45
C GLN A 166 8.36 -5.08 -25.97
N ASN A 167 7.97 -6.12 -26.72
CA ASN A 167 8.04 -6.07 -28.19
C ASN A 167 7.15 -7.09 -28.93
N GLY A 168 6.24 -7.82 -28.26
CA GLY A 168 5.41 -8.86 -28.90
C GLY A 168 6.22 -10.01 -29.53
N VAL A 169 7.55 -10.00 -29.40
CA VAL A 169 8.44 -11.04 -29.93
C VAL A 169 8.29 -12.25 -29.04
N ASN A 170 7.75 -13.32 -29.64
CA ASN A 170 7.79 -14.65 -29.06
C ASN A 170 9.26 -15.09 -29.00
N HIS A 171 9.85 -15.08 -27.81
CA HIS A 171 11.15 -15.69 -27.61
C HIS A 171 10.93 -17.20 -27.47
N GLY A 172 11.23 -17.94 -28.55
CA GLY A 172 11.25 -19.39 -28.55
C GLY A 172 12.52 -19.88 -27.85
N GLY A 173 12.37 -20.53 -26.69
CA GLY A 173 13.48 -21.11 -25.95
C GLY A 173 13.34 -20.93 -24.43
N PRO A 174 14.12 -21.70 -23.66
CA PRO A 174 14.12 -21.58 -22.21
C PRO A 174 14.61 -20.21 -21.75
N SER A 175 13.81 -19.56 -20.91
CA SER A 175 14.23 -18.35 -20.22
C SER A 175 15.46 -18.68 -19.36
N ALA A 176 16.51 -17.87 -19.51
CA ALA A 176 17.67 -17.93 -18.62
C ALA A 176 17.39 -17.32 -17.24
N ARG A 177 16.18 -16.81 -17.00
CA ARG A 177 15.80 -16.13 -15.75
C ARG A 177 14.99 -17.06 -14.87
N ASN A 178 15.32 -17.06 -13.58
CA ASN A 178 14.53 -17.68 -12.54
C ASN A 178 13.44 -16.70 -12.11
N PHE A 179 12.19 -17.12 -12.21
CA PHE A 179 11.05 -16.33 -11.76
C PHE A 179 10.76 -16.65 -10.28
N ARG A 180 10.47 -15.61 -9.49
CA ARG A 180 10.01 -15.73 -8.09
C ARG A 180 8.70 -14.99 -7.92
N PHE A 181 7.84 -15.53 -7.08
CA PHE A 181 6.53 -14.97 -6.74
C PHE A 181 6.33 -15.03 -5.23
N LEU A 182 5.43 -14.20 -4.72
CA LEU A 182 5.02 -14.18 -3.31
C LEU A 182 3.53 -13.92 -3.26
N HIS A 183 2.84 -14.70 -2.43
CA HIS A 183 1.44 -14.46 -2.10
C HIS A 183 1.39 -13.97 -0.66
N GLN A 184 0.64 -12.92 -0.40
CA GLN A 184 0.59 -12.27 0.90
C GLN A 184 -0.84 -11.89 1.25
N ALA A 185 -1.30 -12.31 2.43
CA ALA A 185 -2.46 -11.70 3.06
C ALA A 185 -2.03 -10.38 3.70
N PHE A 186 -2.77 -9.29 3.45
CA PHE A 186 -2.55 -8.02 4.12
C PHE A 186 -3.87 -7.42 4.62
N GLY A 187 -3.83 -6.86 5.83
CA GLY A 187 -4.94 -6.13 6.42
C GLY A 187 -4.84 -4.67 6.03
N GLU A 188 -5.95 -4.06 5.62
CA GLU A 188 -6.08 -2.61 5.46
C GLU A 188 -7.17 -2.08 6.40
N TYR A 189 -6.81 -1.09 7.21
CA TYR A 189 -7.63 -0.53 8.26
C TYR A 189 -7.81 0.96 8.00
N ILE A 190 -9.01 1.38 7.64
CA ILE A 190 -9.35 2.79 7.42
C ILE A 190 -10.18 3.26 8.61
N ILE A 191 -9.66 4.23 9.34
CA ILE A 191 -10.27 4.80 10.54
C ILE A 191 -10.56 6.26 10.27
N THR A 192 -11.84 6.61 10.06
CA THR A 192 -12.24 7.98 9.73
C THR A 192 -13.57 8.34 10.39
N GLY A 193 -13.65 9.51 11.02
CA GLY A 193 -14.85 9.95 11.74
C GLY A 193 -15.34 8.90 12.75
N PHE A 194 -16.56 8.40 12.55
CA PHE A 194 -17.18 7.35 13.38
C PHE A 194 -17.24 5.98 12.68
N GLN A 195 -16.63 5.83 11.51
CA GLN A 195 -16.69 4.59 10.72
C GLN A 195 -15.29 4.01 10.52
N HIS A 196 -15.19 2.71 10.77
CA HIS A 196 -13.95 1.97 10.67
C HIS A 196 -14.16 0.81 9.69
N ASN A 197 -13.36 0.77 8.63
CA ASN A 197 -13.35 -0.32 7.67
C ASN A 197 -12.09 -1.15 7.88
N TYR A 198 -12.28 -2.45 8.02
CA TYR A 198 -11.23 -3.45 8.21
C TYR A 198 -11.35 -4.40 7.03
N ASN A 199 -10.35 -4.41 6.16
CA ASN A 199 -10.35 -5.22 4.96
C ASN A 199 -9.20 -6.21 5.02
N LEU A 200 -9.45 -7.42 4.55
CA LEU A 200 -8.44 -8.44 4.32
C LEU A 200 -8.28 -8.61 2.83
N TRP A 201 -7.04 -8.58 2.36
CA TRP A 201 -6.70 -8.65 0.96
C TRP A 201 -5.69 -9.77 0.70
N LEU A 202 -5.82 -10.45 -0.44
CA LEU A 202 -4.82 -11.35 -0.98
C LEU A 202 -4.04 -10.64 -2.08
N ARG A 203 -2.73 -10.50 -1.91
CA ARG A 203 -1.83 -9.88 -2.86
C ARG A 203 -0.91 -10.91 -3.51
N LEU A 204 -0.76 -10.82 -4.84
CA LEU A 204 0.11 -11.66 -5.64
C LEU A 204 1.26 -10.81 -6.22
N TYR A 205 2.45 -10.98 -5.68
CA TYR A 205 3.69 -10.51 -6.29
C TYR A 205 4.18 -11.56 -7.29
N LEU A 206 4.43 -11.12 -8.52
CA LEU A 206 4.66 -12.05 -9.62
C LEU A 206 6.13 -12.12 -10.02
N GLU A 207 6.93 -11.10 -9.70
CA GLU A 207 8.34 -11.07 -10.07
C GLU A 207 9.23 -10.33 -9.06
N TYR A 208 10.37 -10.94 -8.73
CA TYR A 208 11.38 -10.35 -7.86
C TYR A 208 12.61 -9.89 -8.64
N ASN A 209 13.07 -8.67 -8.38
CA ASN A 209 14.31 -8.13 -8.94
C ASN A 209 15.50 -8.46 -8.04
N HIS A 210 16.25 -9.50 -8.38
CA HIS A 210 17.47 -9.90 -7.65
C HIS A 210 18.51 -8.80 -7.50
N ARG A 211 18.66 -7.93 -8.51
CA ARG A 211 19.68 -6.88 -8.49
C ARG A 211 19.33 -5.73 -7.56
N ARG A 212 18.03 -5.42 -7.45
CA ARG A 212 17.52 -4.32 -6.62
C ARG A 212 17.00 -4.77 -5.26
N GLY A 213 16.90 -6.08 -5.03
CA GLY A 213 16.39 -6.63 -3.78
C GLY A 213 14.89 -6.36 -3.54
N SER A 214 14.13 -6.05 -4.60
CA SER A 214 12.74 -5.58 -4.49
C SER A 214 11.79 -6.36 -5.40
N TRP A 215 10.52 -6.43 -5.04
CA TRP A 215 9.46 -6.87 -5.96
C TRP A 215 9.32 -5.87 -7.11
N ARG A 216 8.93 -6.37 -8.29
CA ARG A 216 8.65 -5.56 -9.47
C ARG A 216 7.42 -6.06 -10.19
N LEU A 217 6.81 -5.16 -10.95
CA LEU A 217 5.76 -5.49 -11.89
C LEU A 217 6.23 -6.55 -12.89
N SER A 218 5.35 -7.49 -13.23
CA SER A 218 5.65 -8.61 -14.12
C SER A 218 5.99 -8.15 -15.54
N GLY A 219 7.07 -8.65 -16.12
CA GLY A 219 7.45 -8.32 -17.50
C GLY A 219 6.75 -9.14 -18.59
N GLU A 220 5.78 -9.98 -18.23
CA GLU A 220 5.18 -10.98 -19.11
C GLU A 220 3.71 -11.25 -18.79
N ASN A 221 2.98 -11.72 -19.79
CA ASN A 221 1.60 -12.16 -19.61
C ASN A 221 1.53 -13.53 -18.93
N ARG A 222 0.58 -13.70 -18.02
CA ARG A 222 0.37 -14.95 -17.28
C ARG A 222 -1.09 -15.35 -17.24
N GLU A 223 -1.38 -16.63 -17.32
CA GLU A 223 -2.66 -17.19 -16.90
C GLU A 223 -2.59 -17.49 -15.40
N ILE A 224 -3.44 -16.85 -14.61
CA ILE A 224 -3.51 -17.09 -13.16
C ILE A 224 -4.91 -17.57 -12.79
N PHE A 225 -4.97 -18.60 -11.97
CA PHE A 225 -6.19 -19.16 -11.41
C PHE A 225 -6.07 -19.21 -9.90
N VAL A 226 -6.92 -18.47 -9.21
CA VAL A 226 -7.00 -18.42 -7.75
C VAL A 226 -8.28 -19.15 -7.34
N ASN A 227 -8.14 -20.22 -6.57
CA ASN A 227 -9.25 -20.92 -5.92
C ASN A 227 -8.95 -21.00 -4.43
N VAL A 228 -9.45 -20.05 -3.64
CA VAL A 228 -9.20 -19.97 -2.20
C VAL A 228 -10.51 -19.82 -1.44
N THR A 229 -10.65 -20.54 -0.34
CA THR A 229 -11.73 -20.41 0.63
C THR A 229 -11.22 -19.63 1.82
N ASP A 230 -11.92 -18.56 2.15
CA ASP A 230 -11.64 -17.69 3.29
C ASP A 230 -12.66 -17.93 4.42
N ASN A 231 -12.14 -18.27 5.59
CA ASN A 231 -12.86 -18.34 6.86
C ASN A 231 -12.17 -17.45 7.92
N SER A 232 -11.41 -16.45 7.49
CA SER A 232 -10.70 -15.53 8.37
C SER A 232 -11.69 -14.65 9.16
N PHE A 233 -11.29 -14.24 10.36
CA PHE A 233 -12.12 -13.41 11.23
C PHE A 233 -11.29 -12.36 11.96
N LEU A 234 -11.95 -11.30 12.43
CA LEU A 234 -11.30 -10.20 13.11
C LEU A 234 -11.45 -10.35 14.64
N THR A 235 -10.33 -10.31 15.36
CA THR A 235 -10.27 -10.29 16.82
C THR A 235 -9.69 -8.98 17.33
N ASN A 236 -9.71 -8.79 18.64
CA ASN A 236 -9.04 -7.70 19.33
C ASN A 236 -7.95 -8.30 20.23
N LEU A 237 -6.75 -7.71 20.23
CA LEU A 237 -5.61 -8.08 21.10
C LEU A 237 -5.97 -8.27 22.58
N GLN A 238 -6.92 -7.51 23.09
CA GLN A 238 -7.33 -7.57 24.50
C GLN A 238 -8.15 -8.83 24.82
N ASN A 239 -8.66 -9.54 23.81
CA ASN A 239 -9.35 -10.82 23.95
C ASN A 239 -9.12 -11.69 22.69
N PRO A 240 -7.92 -12.27 22.51
CA PRO A 240 -7.56 -13.00 21.28
C PRO A 240 -8.41 -14.27 21.07
N ASN A 241 -8.94 -14.84 22.16
CA ASN A 241 -9.77 -16.05 22.14
C ASN A 241 -11.27 -15.77 21.92
N ARG A 242 -11.66 -14.50 21.77
CA ARG A 242 -13.05 -14.12 21.49
C ARG A 242 -13.06 -13.30 20.20
N PRO A 243 -13.85 -13.67 19.18
CA PRO A 243 -14.06 -12.75 18.06
C PRO A 243 -14.52 -11.42 18.63
N ALA A 244 -14.02 -10.31 18.07
CA ALA A 244 -14.26 -8.97 18.63
C ALA A 244 -15.77 -8.70 18.83
N TYR A 245 -16.62 -9.38 18.06
CA TYR A 245 -18.05 -9.55 18.30
C TYR A 245 -18.49 -11.01 18.04
N PRO A 246 -19.46 -11.55 18.82
CA PRO A 246 -19.87 -12.96 18.78
C PRO A 246 -20.67 -13.39 17.53
N ASP A 247 -21.01 -12.48 16.60
CA ASP A 247 -22.00 -12.76 15.53
C ASP A 247 -21.42 -12.90 14.11
N PHE A 248 -20.09 -12.97 13.95
CA PHE A 248 -19.47 -12.82 12.62
C PHE A 248 -18.47 -13.93 12.23
N SER A 249 -18.78 -15.18 12.56
CA SER A 249 -18.37 -16.30 11.69
C SER A 249 -19.16 -16.21 10.38
N GLY A 250 -18.88 -15.18 9.56
CA GLY A 250 -19.42 -15.11 8.22
C GLY A 250 -19.08 -16.41 7.50
N ASN A 251 -20.07 -17.02 6.83
CA ASN A 251 -19.89 -18.30 6.14
C ASN A 251 -18.60 -18.29 5.32
N PRO A 252 -17.88 -19.42 5.26
CA PRO A 252 -16.69 -19.54 4.42
C PRO A 252 -16.99 -19.01 3.02
N THR A 253 -16.20 -18.05 2.56
CA THR A 253 -16.38 -17.45 1.24
C THR A 253 -15.36 -18.05 0.29
N THR A 254 -15.82 -18.71 -0.76
CA THR A 254 -14.93 -19.30 -1.76
C THR A 254 -14.75 -18.36 -2.94
N TYR A 255 -13.52 -17.99 -3.20
CA TYR A 255 -13.07 -17.16 -4.30
C TYR A 255 -12.53 -18.04 -5.42
N ASN A 256 -13.22 -18.04 -6.56
CA ASN A 256 -12.78 -18.69 -7.79
C ASN A 256 -12.57 -17.65 -8.89
N LEU A 257 -11.31 -17.24 -9.09
CA LEU A 257 -10.95 -16.21 -10.04
C LEU A 257 -10.01 -16.79 -11.08
N ARG A 258 -10.34 -16.61 -12.35
CA ARG A 258 -9.48 -16.92 -13.48
C ARG A 258 -9.24 -15.63 -14.26
N PHE A 259 -7.98 -15.25 -14.43
CA PHE A 259 -7.64 -14.07 -15.20
C PHE A 259 -6.33 -14.25 -15.95
N SER A 260 -6.25 -13.55 -17.07
CA SER A 260 -4.99 -13.34 -17.76
C SER A 260 -4.38 -12.07 -17.20
N ASN A 261 -3.26 -12.21 -16.51
CA ASN A 261 -2.51 -11.07 -16.03
C ASN A 261 -1.90 -10.33 -17.21
N SER A 262 -2.30 -9.08 -17.40
CA SER A 262 -1.64 -8.16 -18.31
C SER A 262 -0.23 -7.87 -17.83
N CYS A 263 0.60 -7.51 -18.80
CA CYS A 263 1.91 -6.92 -18.60
C CYS A 263 1.95 -5.88 -17.48
N HIS A 264 3.07 -5.85 -16.77
CA HIS A 264 3.39 -4.87 -15.74
C HIS A 264 2.39 -4.81 -14.61
N SER A 265 1.80 -5.92 -14.16
CA SER A 265 0.84 -5.86 -13.05
C SER A 265 1.18 -6.78 -11.88
N HIS A 266 0.84 -6.29 -10.70
CA HIS A 266 0.52 -7.10 -9.53
C HIS A 266 -1.00 -7.27 -9.43
N LYS A 267 -1.46 -8.19 -8.59
CA LYS A 267 -2.90 -8.37 -8.36
C LYS A 267 -3.21 -8.41 -6.88
N SER A 268 -4.26 -7.71 -6.49
CA SER A 268 -4.83 -7.76 -5.15
C SER A 268 -6.32 -8.05 -5.24
N PHE A 269 -6.80 -8.91 -4.34
CA PHE A 269 -8.19 -9.33 -4.26
C PHE A 269 -8.70 -9.09 -2.86
N LEU A 270 -9.88 -8.49 -2.75
CA LEU A 270 -10.56 -8.35 -1.48
C LEU A 270 -11.06 -9.74 -1.05
N LEU A 271 -10.55 -10.23 0.08
CA LEU A 271 -10.96 -11.49 0.70
C LEU A 271 -12.06 -11.28 1.74
N ARG A 272 -12.04 -10.17 2.48
CA ARG A 272 -13.08 -9.90 3.48
C ARG A 272 -13.14 -8.42 3.79
N THR A 273 -14.34 -7.95 4.10
CA THR A 273 -14.59 -6.60 4.62
C THR A 273 -15.37 -6.72 5.91
N PHE A 274 -14.99 -5.90 6.88
CA PHE A 274 -15.71 -5.69 8.11
C PHE A 274 -15.82 -4.19 8.36
N ASN A 275 -17.05 -3.68 8.45
CA ASN A 275 -17.32 -2.26 8.67
C ASN A 275 -17.97 -2.12 10.04
N ASN A 276 -17.42 -1.24 10.88
CA ASN A 276 -17.93 -1.01 12.22
C ASN A 276 -18.21 0.48 12.46
N PRO A 277 -19.40 0.84 12.99
CA PRO A 277 -19.59 2.14 13.60
C PRO A 277 -18.80 2.19 14.92
N GLY A 278 -17.64 2.84 14.90
CA GLY A 278 -16.78 3.07 16.04
C GLY A 278 -15.56 2.14 16.16
N SER A 279 -14.68 2.49 17.10
CA SER A 279 -13.49 1.71 17.41
C SER A 279 -13.86 0.37 18.05
N LEU A 280 -13.20 -0.70 17.63
CA LEU A 280 -13.38 -2.05 18.17
C LEU A 280 -12.88 -2.21 19.62
N GLY A 281 -12.30 -1.15 20.21
CA GLY A 281 -11.50 -1.25 21.42
C GLY A 281 -10.20 -2.02 21.11
N GLY A 282 -9.09 -1.64 21.73
CA GLY A 282 -7.79 -2.30 21.49
C GLY A 282 -7.31 -2.27 20.03
N THR A 283 -6.40 -3.18 19.69
CA THR A 283 -5.81 -3.27 18.34
C THR A 283 -6.47 -4.41 17.58
N PRO A 284 -7.08 -4.16 16.41
CA PRO A 284 -7.70 -5.20 15.59
C PRO A 284 -6.62 -6.14 15.05
N ILE A 285 -6.91 -7.45 15.01
CA ILE A 285 -6.05 -8.46 14.40
C ILE A 285 -6.89 -9.33 13.48
N TRP A 286 -6.41 -9.53 12.25
CA TRP A 286 -6.95 -10.58 11.39
C TRP A 286 -6.39 -11.94 11.81
N GLN A 287 -7.29 -12.84 12.22
CA GLN A 287 -7.00 -14.27 12.36
C GLN A 287 -7.25 -14.90 10.99
N ILE A 288 -6.18 -15.33 10.32
CA ILE A 288 -6.22 -15.85 8.97
C ILE A 288 -6.63 -17.33 9.00
N ASN A 289 -7.59 -17.69 8.16
CA ASN A 289 -7.94 -19.07 7.85
C ASN A 289 -8.25 -19.13 6.36
N LEU A 290 -7.20 -19.34 5.56
CA LEU A 290 -7.25 -19.37 4.11
C LEU A 290 -6.78 -20.73 3.62
N ASN A 291 -7.60 -21.37 2.80
CA ASN A 291 -7.31 -22.69 2.24
C ASN A 291 -7.58 -22.72 0.75
N GLY A 292 -6.67 -23.28 -0.06
CA GLY A 292 -6.91 -23.42 -1.49
C GLY A 292 -5.66 -23.51 -2.34
N THR A 293 -5.76 -23.05 -3.58
CA THR A 293 -4.68 -23.10 -4.57
C THR A 293 -4.58 -21.84 -5.41
N ILE A 294 -3.36 -21.47 -5.77
CA ILE A 294 -3.08 -20.47 -6.80
C ILE A 294 -2.26 -21.14 -7.88
N LYS A 295 -2.81 -21.23 -9.09
CA LYS A 295 -2.13 -21.78 -10.25
C LYS A 295 -1.68 -20.67 -11.16
N GLN A 296 -0.48 -20.79 -11.71
CA GLN A 296 0.02 -19.85 -12.70
C GLN A 296 0.71 -20.58 -13.86
N LYS A 297 0.61 -20.00 -15.06
CA LYS A 297 1.35 -20.42 -16.24
C LYS A 297 1.66 -19.18 -17.07
N MET A 298 2.82 -19.13 -17.70
CA MET A 298 3.11 -18.06 -18.66
C MET A 298 2.28 -18.25 -19.93
N THR A 299 1.78 -17.15 -20.50
CA THR A 299 1.02 -17.21 -21.74
C THR A 299 1.90 -17.73 -22.88
N GLY A 300 1.41 -18.74 -23.61
CA GLY A 300 2.14 -19.38 -24.72
C GLY A 300 3.10 -20.51 -24.32
N ASP A 301 3.25 -20.79 -23.01
CA ASP A 301 4.03 -21.94 -22.52
C ASP A 301 3.20 -23.24 -22.48
N VAL A 302 3.88 -24.37 -22.33
CA VAL A 302 3.23 -25.69 -22.25
C VAL A 302 2.53 -25.91 -20.90
N GLU A 303 1.44 -26.68 -20.89
CA GLU A 303 0.62 -26.90 -19.70
C GLU A 303 1.37 -27.61 -18.57
N SER A 304 2.36 -28.46 -18.89
CA SER A 304 3.21 -29.13 -17.91
C SER A 304 4.07 -28.19 -17.08
N ASN A 305 4.27 -26.94 -17.54
CA ASN A 305 4.97 -25.90 -16.79
C ASN A 305 4.04 -25.10 -15.87
N ARG A 306 2.74 -25.43 -15.80
CA ARG A 306 1.82 -24.80 -14.86
C ARG A 306 2.28 -25.11 -13.44
N TRP A 307 2.45 -24.05 -12.67
CA TRP A 307 2.77 -24.13 -11.27
C TRP A 307 1.50 -24.02 -10.42
N THR A 308 1.50 -24.67 -9.26
CA THR A 308 0.40 -24.63 -8.29
C THR A 308 0.98 -24.37 -6.89
N HIS A 309 0.59 -23.25 -6.28
CA HIS A 309 0.68 -23.02 -4.84
C HIS A 309 -0.47 -23.74 -4.16
N ASN A 310 -0.21 -24.41 -3.04
CA ASN A 310 -1.27 -24.78 -2.11
C ASN A 310 -1.21 -23.82 -0.92
N ILE A 311 -2.29 -23.08 -0.68
CA ILE A 311 -2.46 -22.22 0.48
C ILE A 311 -3.15 -23.03 1.57
N ASN A 312 -2.55 -23.06 2.75
CA ASN A 312 -3.12 -23.56 4.00
C ASN A 312 -2.54 -22.69 5.12
N TRP A 313 -3.18 -21.53 5.34
CA TRP A 313 -2.78 -20.50 6.30
C TRP A 313 -3.84 -20.38 7.39
#